data_AF-A0A544QL65-F1
#
_entry.id   AF-A0A544QL65-F1
#
_cell.length_a   1.000
_cell.length_b   1.000
_cell.length_c   1.000
_cell.angle_alpha   90.00
_cell.angle_beta   90.00
_cell.angle_gamma   90.00
#
_symmetry.space_group_name_H-M   'P 1'
#
loop_
_entity.id
_entity.type
_entity.pdbx_description
1 polymer ?
#
loop_
_entity_poly.entity_id
_entity_poly.type
_entity_poly.pdbx_seq_one_letter_code
_entity_poly.pdbx_strand_id
1 'polypeptide(L)'
;MHRPPEPRGEQSRLIEPSPWIVTEPDTDPLTDTPVGVVHPAKRGGRVLETPPAAGRLTISRRTIRVTNVSRLIGTLQIRFTDIIGVGRSRRTINGTTVETLAVRHLDPPATVYTTEFSVWDDREHELFTQFLRRYYRKQRRKIADVELSAAQLELLVTLYSAVGDIDIESILRKSAADITELFGPLREAGLISGGGIGSMLTGRGYMLVTERIDDDRL
;
A
#
# COMPACT_ATOMS: atom_id res chain seq x y z
N MET A 1 20.28 45.09 26.57
CA MET A 1 19.12 44.22 26.84
C MET A 1 18.08 44.46 25.75
N HIS A 2 17.99 43.57 24.76
CA HIS A 2 17.01 43.68 23.66
C HIS A 2 15.90 42.65 23.86
N ARG A 3 14.66 43.15 23.90
CA ARG A 3 13.43 42.36 23.95
C ARG A 3 13.22 41.68 22.59
N PRO A 4 12.90 40.38 22.52
CA PRO A 4 12.62 39.71 21.26
C PRO A 4 11.31 40.23 20.65
N PRO A 5 11.18 40.26 19.30
CA PRO A 5 9.97 40.72 18.64
C PRO A 5 8.81 39.74 18.86
N GLU A 6 7.61 40.27 19.02
CA GLU A 6 6.38 39.47 19.17
C GLU A 6 6.11 38.61 17.91
N PRO A 7 5.62 37.37 18.08
CA PRO A 7 5.26 36.53 16.95
C PRO A 7 4.05 37.12 16.22
N ARG A 8 4.24 37.39 14.92
CA ARG A 8 3.15 37.77 14.01
C ARG A 8 2.11 36.65 13.98
N GLY A 9 0.84 37.06 14.00
CA GLY A 9 -0.33 36.23 14.24
C GLY A 9 -0.43 34.96 13.40
N GLU A 10 -1.11 34.00 14.00
CA GLU A 10 -1.57 32.72 13.47
C GLU A 10 -1.88 32.76 11.97
N GLN A 11 -0.99 32.16 11.17
CA GLN A 11 -1.38 31.57 9.87
C GLN A 11 -1.96 30.17 10.11
N SER A 12 -2.95 30.08 11.00
CA SER A 12 -3.84 28.93 11.10
C SER A 12 -5.01 29.16 10.14
N ARG A 13 -4.77 28.99 8.84
CA ARG A 13 -5.82 28.91 7.80
C ARG A 13 -5.17 28.49 6.49
N LEU A 14 -5.12 27.18 6.27
CA LEU A 14 -5.15 26.44 4.99
C LEU A 14 -4.60 25.02 5.22
N ILE A 15 -5.18 24.31 6.18
CA ILE A 15 -5.27 22.86 6.10
C ILE A 15 -6.77 22.62 5.96
N GLU A 16 -7.25 22.53 4.72
CA GLU A 16 -8.61 22.06 4.49
C GLU A 16 -8.72 20.65 5.10
N PRO A 17 -9.62 20.42 6.07
CA PRO A 17 -9.86 19.08 6.55
C PRO A 17 -10.45 18.28 5.39
N SER A 18 -9.69 17.31 4.89
CA SER A 18 -10.18 16.36 3.89
C SER A 18 -11.49 15.74 4.40
N PRO A 19 -12.55 15.66 3.56
CA PRO A 19 -13.89 15.20 3.96
C PRO A 19 -13.96 13.69 4.28
N TRP A 20 -12.82 13.04 4.50
CA TRP A 20 -12.66 11.59 4.68
C TRP A 20 -12.38 11.17 6.12
N ILE A 21 -12.52 12.08 7.10
CA ILE A 21 -12.61 11.69 8.52
C ILE A 21 -14.01 11.11 8.74
N VAL A 22 -14.22 9.90 8.24
CA VAL A 22 -15.17 9.00 8.87
C VAL A 22 -14.58 8.74 10.25
N THR A 23 -15.32 9.06 11.31
CA THR A 23 -15.03 8.70 12.70
C THR A 23 -14.66 7.22 12.79
N GLU A 24 -13.37 6.92 12.72
CA GLU A 24 -12.80 5.64 13.12
C GLU A 24 -12.44 5.77 14.61
N PRO A 25 -12.60 4.70 15.43
CA PRO A 25 -12.23 4.77 16.83
C PRO A 25 -10.77 5.22 16.94
N ASP A 26 -10.46 6.03 17.95
CA ASP A 26 -9.17 6.70 18.16
C ASP A 26 -8.01 5.71 18.49
N THR A 27 -8.20 4.43 18.21
CA THR A 27 -7.36 3.32 18.63
C THR A 27 -6.99 2.45 17.44
N ASP A 28 -5.68 2.20 17.29
CA ASP A 28 -5.13 1.23 16.34
C ASP A 28 -5.84 -0.14 16.53
N PRO A 29 -6.43 -0.74 15.47
CA PRO A 29 -7.28 -1.92 15.61
C PRO A 29 -6.54 -3.15 16.16
N LEU A 30 -5.20 -3.19 16.01
CA LEU A 30 -4.33 -4.12 16.72
C LEU A 30 -3.06 -3.38 17.13
N THR A 31 -2.61 -3.60 18.36
CA THR A 31 -1.41 -2.96 18.94
C THR A 31 -0.57 -3.99 19.66
N ASP A 32 0.73 -4.04 19.33
CA ASP A 32 1.73 -4.96 19.90
C ASP A 32 1.33 -6.46 19.91
N THR A 33 0.47 -6.86 18.98
CA THR A 33 -0.05 -8.23 18.85
C THR A 33 1.07 -9.20 18.46
N PRO A 34 1.29 -10.31 19.20
CA PRO A 34 2.23 -11.35 18.80
C PRO A 34 1.92 -11.92 17.40
N VAL A 35 2.93 -12.00 16.53
CA VAL A 35 2.74 -12.48 15.16
C VAL A 35 3.93 -13.29 14.67
N GLY A 36 3.66 -14.36 13.93
CA GLY A 36 4.63 -15.01 13.04
C GLY A 36 4.57 -14.38 11.65
N VAL A 37 5.70 -13.98 11.09
CA VAL A 37 5.79 -13.36 9.76
C VAL A 37 6.74 -14.13 8.86
N VAL A 38 6.33 -14.35 7.60
CA VAL A 38 7.19 -14.81 6.51
C VAL A 38 7.24 -13.70 5.47
N HIS A 39 8.40 -13.05 5.35
CA HIS A 39 8.59 -11.95 4.41
C HIS A 39 9.96 -11.98 3.73
N PRO A 40 10.02 -11.95 2.39
CA PRO A 40 8.92 -12.27 1.46
C PRO A 40 8.67 -13.78 1.40
N ALA A 41 7.41 -14.22 1.48
CA ALA A 41 7.00 -15.60 1.18
C ALA A 41 6.98 -15.90 -0.32
N LYS A 42 6.73 -14.87 -1.14
CA LYS A 42 6.84 -14.91 -2.60
C LYS A 42 7.41 -13.59 -3.13
N ARG A 43 8.16 -13.67 -4.24
CA ARG A 43 8.54 -12.52 -5.07
C ARG A 43 7.95 -12.70 -6.46
N GLY A 44 7.01 -11.83 -6.84
CA GLY A 44 6.12 -12.04 -7.98
C GLY A 44 5.33 -13.35 -7.80
N GLY A 45 5.43 -14.24 -8.79
CA GLY A 45 4.85 -15.59 -8.72
C GLY A 45 5.73 -16.66 -8.05
N ARG A 46 7.00 -16.34 -7.72
CA ARG A 46 7.96 -17.33 -7.22
C ARG A 46 7.89 -17.48 -5.71
N VAL A 47 7.67 -18.70 -5.23
CA VAL A 47 7.72 -19.05 -3.80
C VAL A 47 9.16 -19.03 -3.30
N LEU A 48 9.36 -18.52 -2.09
CA LEU A 48 10.66 -18.47 -1.43
C LEU A 48 10.63 -19.35 -0.17
N GLU A 49 11.75 -20.03 0.10
CA GLU A 49 11.96 -20.82 1.32
C GLU A 49 12.39 -19.93 2.50
N THR A 50 11.66 -18.84 2.70
CA THR A 50 11.93 -17.89 3.78
C THR A 50 11.41 -18.45 5.10
N PRO A 51 12.25 -18.59 6.14
CA PRO A 51 11.79 -19.12 7.42
C PRO A 51 10.88 -18.12 8.15
N PRO A 52 9.92 -18.59 8.96
CA PRO A 52 9.11 -17.72 9.79
C PRO A 52 9.96 -17.03 10.86
N ALA A 53 9.59 -15.79 11.18
CA ALA A 53 10.16 -15.01 12.28
C ALA A 53 9.03 -14.50 13.18
N ALA A 54 9.26 -14.51 14.50
CA ALA A 54 8.32 -13.94 15.46
C ALA A 54 8.55 -12.42 15.57
N GLY A 55 7.48 -11.65 15.75
CA GLY A 55 7.53 -10.20 15.94
C GLY A 55 6.27 -9.66 16.60
N ARG A 56 6.10 -8.34 16.53
CA ARG A 56 4.99 -7.59 17.12
C ARG A 56 4.26 -6.77 16.06
N LEU A 57 3.00 -7.11 15.82
CA LEU A 57 2.12 -6.48 14.83
C LEU A 57 1.45 -5.25 15.43
N THR A 58 1.45 -4.15 14.68
CA THR A 58 0.59 -2.99 14.92
C THR A 58 -0.04 -2.57 13.61
N ILE A 59 -1.36 -2.42 13.61
CA ILE A 59 -2.06 -1.79 12.50
C ILE A 59 -2.22 -0.32 12.86
N SER A 60 -1.41 0.54 12.25
CA SER A 60 -1.61 1.99 12.36
C SER A 60 -2.55 2.49 11.27
N ARG A 61 -2.98 3.75 11.34
CA ARG A 61 -3.92 4.38 10.37
C ARG A 61 -3.62 4.09 8.89
N ARG A 62 -2.36 3.88 8.48
CA ARG A 62 -2.00 3.67 7.07
C ARG A 62 -1.04 2.51 6.81
N THR A 63 -0.64 1.76 7.84
CA THR A 63 0.41 0.74 7.69
C THR A 63 0.15 -0.49 8.54
N ILE A 64 0.57 -1.64 8.01
CA ILE A 64 0.89 -2.81 8.80
C ILE A 64 2.36 -2.66 9.22
N ARG A 65 2.64 -2.66 10.51
CA ARG A 65 3.99 -2.59 11.05
C ARG A 65 4.29 -3.85 11.85
N VAL A 66 5.44 -4.47 11.60
CA VAL A 66 5.96 -5.56 12.43
C VAL A 66 7.32 -5.17 12.98
N THR A 67 7.40 -5.02 14.30
CA THR A 67 8.64 -4.73 15.04
C THR A 67 9.16 -5.98 15.74
N ASN A 68 10.36 -5.89 16.32
CA ASN A 68 11.00 -6.96 17.10
C ASN A 68 11.08 -8.30 16.35
N VAL A 69 11.28 -8.25 15.04
CA VAL A 69 11.32 -9.45 14.22
C VAL A 69 12.67 -10.14 14.44
N SER A 70 12.66 -11.30 15.09
CA SER A 70 13.87 -11.98 15.62
C SER A 70 14.97 -12.31 14.60
N ARG A 71 14.70 -12.15 13.30
CA ARG A 71 15.64 -12.42 12.19
C ARG A 71 15.68 -11.33 11.11
N LEU A 72 14.99 -10.21 11.29
CA LEU A 72 15.10 -9.07 10.36
C LEU A 72 15.85 -7.93 11.02
N ILE A 73 16.75 -7.30 10.28
CA ILE A 73 17.31 -6.01 10.68
C ILE A 73 16.23 -4.96 10.40
N GLY A 74 15.61 -4.44 11.46
CA GLY A 74 14.66 -3.34 11.38
C GLY A 74 13.18 -3.74 11.51
N THR A 75 12.32 -2.91 10.93
CA THR A 75 10.85 -3.02 11.03
C THR A 75 10.28 -3.33 9.65
N LEU A 76 9.44 -4.37 9.55
CA LEU A 76 8.66 -4.57 8.34
C LEU A 76 7.51 -3.58 8.33
N GLN A 77 7.38 -2.80 7.24
CA GLN A 77 6.30 -1.86 7.07
C GLN A 77 5.65 -2.06 5.70
N ILE A 78 4.35 -2.31 5.68
CA ILE A 78 3.54 -2.38 4.46
C ILE A 78 2.53 -1.25 4.52
N ARG A 79 2.61 -0.29 3.60
CA ARG A 79 1.57 0.76 3.52
C ARG A 79 0.32 0.14 2.91
N PHE A 80 -0.84 0.54 3.41
CA PHE A 80 -2.10 0.04 2.84
C PHE A 80 -2.23 0.42 1.36
N THR A 81 -1.71 1.59 0.98
CA THR A 81 -1.68 2.06 -0.41
C THR A 81 -0.92 1.15 -1.35
N ASP A 82 -0.07 0.26 -0.83
CA ASP A 82 0.73 -0.66 -1.64
C ASP A 82 0.10 -2.07 -1.69
N ILE A 83 -0.97 -2.32 -0.93
CA ILE A 83 -1.64 -3.63 -0.89
C ILE A 83 -2.44 -3.84 -2.19
N ILE A 84 -2.13 -4.94 -2.88
CA ILE A 84 -2.76 -5.35 -4.14
C ILE A 84 -3.53 -6.67 -4.03
N GLY A 85 -3.48 -7.34 -2.87
CA GLY A 85 -4.22 -8.57 -2.65
C GLY A 85 -4.19 -9.03 -1.20
N VAL A 86 -5.28 -9.64 -0.75
CA VAL A 86 -5.42 -10.24 0.58
C VAL A 86 -6.10 -11.60 0.42
N GLY A 87 -5.50 -12.67 0.91
CA GLY A 87 -6.00 -14.03 0.76
C GLY A 87 -5.69 -14.91 1.97
N ARG A 88 -6.44 -16.01 2.12
CA ARG A 88 -6.06 -17.06 3.09
C ARG A 88 -4.88 -17.86 2.53
N SER A 89 -4.00 -18.27 3.41
CA SER A 89 -2.93 -19.23 3.16
C SER A 89 -2.85 -20.17 4.37
N ARG A 90 -1.99 -21.19 4.27
CA ARG A 90 -1.71 -22.11 5.37
C ARG A 90 -0.21 -22.39 5.39
N ARG A 91 0.36 -22.53 6.57
CA ARG A 91 1.77 -22.89 6.74
C ARG A 91 1.94 -23.96 7.79
N THR A 92 2.86 -24.86 7.53
CA THR A 92 3.32 -25.82 8.53
C THR A 92 4.49 -25.21 9.30
N ILE A 93 4.30 -24.95 10.59
CA ILE A 93 5.32 -24.44 11.51
C ILE A 93 5.52 -25.52 12.58
N ASN A 94 6.74 -26.05 12.70
CA ASN A 94 7.08 -27.13 13.65
C ASN A 94 6.09 -28.31 13.60
N GLY A 95 5.72 -28.76 12.39
CA GLY A 95 4.77 -29.86 12.17
C GLY A 95 3.29 -29.50 12.34
N THR A 96 2.96 -28.28 12.78
CA THR A 96 1.58 -27.82 12.95
C THR A 96 1.16 -26.94 11.78
N THR A 97 0.06 -27.28 11.11
CA THR A 97 -0.51 -26.40 10.07
C THR A 97 -1.32 -25.28 10.72
N VAL A 98 -0.90 -24.04 10.52
CA VAL A 98 -1.58 -22.83 10.98
C VAL A 98 -2.20 -22.09 9.81
N GLU A 99 -3.36 -21.47 10.02
CA GLU A 99 -3.93 -20.52 9.07
C GLU A 99 -3.06 -19.26 9.04
N THR A 100 -2.80 -18.75 7.83
CA THR A 100 -2.07 -17.51 7.65
C THR A 100 -2.84 -16.57 6.74
N LEU A 101 -2.65 -15.27 6.93
CA LEU A 101 -3.15 -14.26 6.01
C LEU A 101 -2.03 -13.86 5.05
N ALA A 102 -2.21 -14.14 3.76
CA ALA A 102 -1.32 -13.70 2.70
C ALA A 102 -1.70 -12.29 2.25
N VAL A 103 -0.76 -11.35 2.36
CA VAL A 103 -0.87 -9.98 1.88
C VAL A 103 0.10 -9.80 0.71
N ARG A 104 -0.45 -9.55 -0.47
CA ARG A 104 0.32 -9.15 -1.66
C ARG A 104 0.46 -7.63 -1.65
N HIS A 105 1.68 -7.13 -1.77
CA HIS A 105 1.96 -5.70 -1.75
C HIS A 105 3.12 -5.33 -2.67
N LEU A 106 3.12 -4.07 -3.10
CA LEU A 106 4.19 -3.48 -3.89
C LEU A 106 5.32 -3.03 -2.97
N ASP A 107 6.53 -3.45 -3.30
CA ASP A 107 7.76 -2.79 -2.91
C ASP A 107 8.22 -1.91 -4.09
N PRO A 108 8.22 -0.57 -3.90
CA PRO A 108 8.69 0.37 -4.90
C PRO A 108 10.01 -0.03 -5.58
N PRO A 109 10.15 0.18 -6.90
CA PRO A 109 9.20 0.82 -7.79
C PRO A 109 8.08 -0.11 -8.32
N ALA A 110 8.30 -1.42 -8.40
CA ALA A 110 7.34 -2.35 -9.02
C ALA A 110 7.48 -3.82 -8.57
N THR A 111 8.22 -4.11 -7.50
CA THR A 111 8.39 -5.51 -7.07
C THR A 111 7.17 -5.94 -6.27
N VAL A 112 6.46 -6.98 -6.73
CA VAL A 112 5.38 -7.57 -5.94
C VAL A 112 5.97 -8.57 -4.92
N TYR A 113 5.70 -8.36 -3.64
CA TYR A 113 5.94 -9.37 -2.60
C TYR A 113 4.64 -9.94 -2.06
N THR A 114 4.72 -11.17 -1.58
CA THR A 114 3.70 -11.73 -0.67
C THR A 114 4.31 -11.85 0.71
N THR A 115 3.66 -11.27 1.72
CA THR A 115 3.95 -11.49 3.13
C THR A 115 2.86 -12.36 3.72
N GLU A 116 3.24 -13.37 4.50
CA GLU A 116 2.28 -14.18 5.24
C GLU A 116 2.36 -13.89 6.74
N PHE A 117 1.21 -13.70 7.36
CA PHE A 117 1.07 -13.39 8.78
C PHE A 117 0.32 -14.51 9.50
N SER A 118 0.84 -14.94 10.65
CA SER A 118 0.22 -15.91 11.55
C SER A 118 -0.03 -15.22 12.88
N VAL A 119 -1.24 -14.75 13.12
CA VAL A 119 -1.66 -14.17 14.41
C VAL A 119 -2.19 -15.31 15.27
N TRP A 120 -1.66 -15.47 16.49
CA TRP A 120 -1.92 -16.67 17.31
C TRP A 120 -3.23 -16.61 18.09
N ASP A 121 -3.67 -15.43 18.50
CA ASP A 121 -4.98 -15.28 19.15
C ASP A 121 -6.09 -15.27 18.10
N ASP A 122 -7.10 -16.12 18.27
CA ASP A 122 -8.19 -16.30 17.31
C ASP A 122 -8.98 -15.01 17.07
N ARG A 123 -9.20 -14.21 18.13
CA ARG A 123 -9.96 -12.96 18.05
C ARG A 123 -9.15 -11.89 17.32
N GLU A 124 -7.87 -11.75 17.64
CA GLU A 124 -6.97 -10.83 16.95
C GLU A 124 -6.76 -11.24 15.48
N HIS A 125 -6.64 -12.54 15.19
CA HIS A 125 -6.53 -13.07 13.83
C HIS A 125 -7.77 -12.74 13.00
N GLU A 126 -8.96 -12.95 13.54
CA GLU A 126 -10.22 -12.64 12.86
C GLU A 126 -10.34 -11.12 12.63
N LEU A 127 -9.97 -10.30 13.62
CA LEU A 127 -9.97 -8.84 13.49
C LEU A 127 -9.00 -8.36 12.39
N PHE A 128 -7.76 -8.87 12.39
CA PHE A 128 -6.75 -8.58 11.38
C PHE A 128 -7.26 -8.93 9.98
N THR A 129 -7.80 -10.14 9.83
CA THR A 129 -8.33 -10.67 8.57
C THR A 129 -9.49 -9.84 8.06
N GLN A 130 -10.48 -9.53 8.92
CA GLN A 130 -11.64 -8.73 8.53
C GLN A 130 -11.24 -7.31 8.14
N PHE A 131 -10.32 -6.69 8.90
CA PHE A 131 -9.83 -5.35 8.63
C PHE A 131 -9.22 -5.26 7.23
N LEU A 132 -8.25 -6.13 6.91
CA LEU A 132 -7.56 -6.10 5.62
C LEU A 132 -8.46 -6.51 4.46
N ARG A 133 -9.38 -7.47 4.64
CA ARG A 133 -10.39 -7.80 3.62
C ARG A 133 -11.34 -6.65 3.34
N ARG A 134 -11.78 -5.93 4.38
CA ARG A 134 -12.64 -4.75 4.23
C ARG A 134 -11.90 -3.65 3.49
N TYR A 135 -10.65 -3.39 3.87
CA TYR A 135 -9.78 -2.43 3.17
C TYR A 135 -9.63 -2.80 1.69
N TYR A 136 -9.24 -4.03 1.38
CA TYR A 136 -9.03 -4.50 0.01
C TYR A 136 -10.30 -4.41 -0.85
N ARG A 137 -11.44 -4.88 -0.33
CA ARG A 137 -12.73 -4.74 -1.03
C ARG A 137 -13.10 -3.28 -1.29
N LYS A 138 -12.81 -2.37 -0.36
CA LYS A 138 -13.02 -0.94 -0.55
C LYS A 138 -12.13 -0.39 -1.68
N GLN A 139 -10.86 -0.83 -1.78
CA GLN A 139 -9.99 -0.41 -2.89
C GLN A 139 -10.48 -0.96 -4.24
N ARG A 140 -10.91 -2.22 -4.30
CA ARG A 140 -11.51 -2.83 -5.51
C ARG A 140 -12.73 -2.05 -6.00
N ARG A 141 -13.65 -1.68 -5.09
CA ARG A 141 -14.81 -0.84 -5.47
C ARG A 141 -14.39 0.52 -6.01
N LYS A 142 -13.36 1.13 -5.42
CA LYS A 142 -12.87 2.45 -5.84
C LYS A 142 -12.25 2.47 -7.23
N ILE A 143 -11.80 1.34 -7.77
CA ILE A 143 -11.24 1.28 -9.14
C ILE A 143 -12.27 0.85 -10.19
N ALA A 144 -13.33 0.16 -9.76
CA ALA A 144 -14.37 -0.31 -10.67
C ALA A 144 -15.05 0.86 -11.43
N ASP A 145 -15.24 1.99 -10.76
CA ASP A 145 -15.94 3.16 -11.31
C ASP A 145 -14.99 4.22 -11.88
N VAL A 146 -13.71 3.89 -12.09
CA VAL A 146 -12.72 4.86 -12.60
C VAL A 146 -12.69 4.86 -14.11
N GLU A 147 -13.14 5.98 -14.67
CA GLU A 147 -12.98 6.32 -16.08
C GLU A 147 -11.63 7.00 -16.32
N LEU A 148 -10.88 6.50 -17.30
CA LEU A 148 -9.59 7.05 -17.69
C LEU A 148 -9.61 7.42 -19.17
N SER A 149 -8.96 8.53 -19.52
CA SER A 149 -8.64 8.80 -20.92
C SER A 149 -7.61 7.79 -21.44
N ALA A 150 -7.52 7.64 -22.77
CA ALA A 150 -6.53 6.74 -23.39
C ALA A 150 -5.09 7.08 -22.94
N ALA A 151 -4.76 8.38 -22.88
CA ALA A 151 -3.44 8.84 -22.43
C ALA A 151 -3.16 8.52 -20.95
N GLN A 152 -4.19 8.58 -20.10
CA GLN A 152 -4.07 8.22 -18.68
C GLN A 152 -3.86 6.72 -18.50
N LEU A 153 -4.59 5.88 -19.24
CA LEU A 153 -4.40 4.44 -19.21
C LEU A 153 -3.01 4.04 -19.71
N GLU A 154 -2.57 4.62 -20.84
CA GLU A 154 -1.24 4.40 -21.40
C GLU A 154 -0.16 4.72 -20.36
N LEU A 155 -0.25 5.88 -19.70
CA LEU A 155 0.67 6.25 -18.62
C LEU A 155 0.70 5.20 -17.51
N LEU A 156 -0.45 4.74 -17.02
CA LEU A 156 -0.49 3.73 -15.95
C LEU A 156 0.10 2.38 -16.40
N VAL A 157 -0.13 1.96 -17.65
CA VAL A 157 0.46 0.75 -18.24
C VAL A 157 1.98 0.89 -18.34
N THR A 158 2.49 2.06 -18.74
CA THR A 158 3.93 2.36 -18.76
C THR A 158 4.52 2.25 -17.36
N LEU A 159 3.88 2.86 -16.35
CA LEU A 159 4.31 2.78 -14.95
C LEU A 159 4.28 1.34 -14.42
N TYR A 160 3.27 0.56 -14.79
CA TYR A 160 3.12 -0.85 -14.41
C TYR A 160 4.22 -1.73 -15.01
N SER A 161 4.57 -1.49 -16.28
CA SER A 161 5.54 -2.29 -17.03
C SER A 161 6.99 -1.89 -16.77
N ALA A 162 7.21 -0.74 -16.14
CA ALA A 162 8.52 -0.19 -15.87
C ALA A 162 9.30 -1.02 -14.85
N VAL A 163 10.08 -1.97 -15.35
CA VAL A 163 11.24 -2.53 -14.64
C VAL A 163 12.43 -1.61 -14.92
N GLY A 164 12.42 -0.42 -14.30
CA GLY A 164 13.57 0.50 -14.31
C GLY A 164 13.93 1.10 -15.67
N ASP A 165 13.07 1.99 -16.19
CA ASP A 165 13.39 3.23 -16.92
C ASP A 165 12.10 3.71 -17.58
N ILE A 166 11.36 4.58 -16.88
CA ILE A 166 10.32 5.37 -17.54
C ILE A 166 11.08 6.58 -18.10
N ASP A 167 10.93 6.90 -19.38
CA ASP A 167 11.43 8.17 -19.92
C ASP A 167 10.55 9.31 -19.38
N ILE A 168 10.74 9.62 -18.10
CA ILE A 168 10.01 10.68 -17.41
C ILE A 168 10.39 12.03 -18.01
N GLU A 169 11.59 12.17 -18.58
CA GLU A 169 11.98 13.40 -19.27
C GLU A 169 11.06 13.70 -20.44
N SER A 170 10.66 12.70 -21.22
CA SER A 170 9.67 12.88 -22.30
C SER A 170 8.31 13.37 -21.79
N ILE A 171 7.87 12.91 -20.62
CA ILE A 171 6.62 13.33 -19.98
C ILE A 171 6.77 14.74 -19.39
N LEU A 172 7.92 15.06 -18.80
CA LEU A 172 8.24 16.37 -18.23
C LEU A 172 8.49 17.45 -19.29
N ARG A 173 8.78 17.07 -20.54
CA ARG A 173 8.85 18.00 -21.69
C ARG A 173 7.47 18.57 -22.09
N LYS A 174 6.38 18.10 -21.48
CA LYS A 174 5.03 18.67 -21.64
C LYS A 174 4.87 19.95 -20.82
N SER A 175 3.89 20.78 -21.16
CA SER A 175 3.60 21.99 -20.38
C SER A 175 3.10 21.62 -18.97
N ALA A 176 3.22 22.55 -18.02
CA ALA A 176 2.69 22.34 -16.65
C ALA A 176 1.17 22.08 -16.65
N ALA A 177 0.44 22.66 -17.61
CA ALA A 177 -0.98 22.41 -17.80
C ALA A 177 -1.23 20.96 -18.24
N ASP A 178 -0.50 20.47 -19.25
CA ASP A 178 -0.61 19.09 -19.74
C ASP A 178 -0.29 18.06 -18.66
N ILE A 179 0.73 18.33 -17.83
CA ILE A 179 1.09 17.47 -16.70
C ILE A 179 -0.03 17.47 -15.67
N THR A 180 -0.63 18.63 -15.38
CA THR A 180 -1.73 18.73 -14.40
C THR A 180 -2.97 17.98 -14.89
N GLU A 181 -3.33 18.14 -16.17
CA GLU A 181 -4.45 17.43 -16.80
C GLU A 181 -4.24 15.90 -16.80
N LEU A 182 -3.02 15.45 -17.08
CA LEU A 182 -2.70 14.03 -17.14
C LEU A 182 -2.58 13.39 -15.74
N PHE A 183 -1.90 14.04 -14.80
CA PHE A 183 -1.58 13.48 -13.48
C PHE A 183 -2.60 13.81 -12.39
N GLY A 184 -3.30 14.94 -12.49
CA GLY A 184 -4.26 15.42 -11.49
C GLY A 184 -5.34 14.38 -11.19
N PRO A 185 -6.13 13.94 -12.18
CA PRO A 185 -7.16 12.93 -11.98
C PRO A 185 -6.62 11.61 -11.43
N LEU A 186 -5.41 11.19 -11.86
CA LEU A 186 -4.76 9.97 -11.38
C LEU A 186 -4.36 10.07 -9.91
N ARG A 187 -3.90 11.24 -9.45
CA ARG A 187 -3.58 11.53 -8.05
C ARG A 187 -4.84 11.61 -7.20
N GLU A 188 -5.87 12.29 -7.67
CA GLU A 188 -7.17 12.40 -7.01
C GLU A 188 -7.83 11.02 -6.83
N ALA A 189 -7.79 10.20 -7.89
CA ALA A 189 -8.23 8.81 -7.86
C ALA A 189 -7.28 7.91 -7.06
N GLY A 190 -6.15 8.43 -6.55
CA GLY A 190 -5.17 7.70 -5.76
C GLY A 190 -4.55 6.51 -6.49
N LEU A 191 -4.46 6.58 -7.81
CA LEU A 191 -3.80 5.57 -8.66
C LEU A 191 -2.30 5.78 -8.68
N ILE A 192 -1.86 7.03 -8.57
CA ILE A 192 -0.46 7.39 -8.41
C ILE A 192 -0.20 8.19 -7.13
N SER A 193 1.03 8.13 -6.62
CA SER A 193 1.48 8.87 -5.45
C SER A 193 1.77 10.34 -5.81
N GLY A 194 1.63 11.23 -4.82
CA GLY A 194 1.94 12.67 -4.96
C GLY A 194 3.43 13.02 -4.81
N GLY A 195 4.29 12.03 -4.57
CA GLY A 195 5.72 12.22 -4.34
C GLY A 195 6.55 12.26 -5.63
N GLY A 196 7.86 12.48 -5.48
CA GLY A 196 8.83 12.44 -6.56
C GLY A 196 8.87 11.10 -7.30
N ILE A 197 9.51 11.14 -8.47
CA ILE A 197 9.27 10.31 -9.64
C ILE A 197 9.62 8.81 -9.49
N GLY A 198 10.26 8.40 -8.40
CA GLY A 198 10.78 7.03 -8.20
C GLY A 198 9.76 5.95 -7.81
N SER A 199 8.50 6.28 -7.50
CA SER A 199 7.44 5.27 -7.30
C SER A 199 6.04 5.88 -7.40
N MET A 200 5.63 6.16 -8.64
CA MET A 200 4.33 6.78 -8.86
C MET A 200 3.19 5.77 -8.70
N LEU A 201 3.29 4.53 -9.21
CA LEU A 201 2.15 3.62 -9.18
C LEU A 201 1.83 3.11 -7.76
N THR A 202 0.62 3.38 -7.28
CA THR A 202 0.12 2.82 -6.02
C THR A 202 -0.40 1.39 -6.24
N GLY A 203 -0.67 0.66 -5.16
CA GLY A 203 -1.39 -0.61 -5.24
C GLY A 203 -2.75 -0.48 -5.92
N ARG A 204 -3.44 0.66 -5.75
CA ARG A 204 -4.70 0.93 -6.46
C ARG A 204 -4.49 1.04 -7.97
N GLY A 205 -3.49 1.80 -8.41
CA GLY A 205 -3.11 1.90 -9.82
C GLY A 205 -2.73 0.55 -10.40
N TYR A 206 -1.94 -0.25 -9.67
CA TYR A 206 -1.54 -1.59 -10.09
C TYR A 206 -2.73 -2.54 -10.28
N MET A 207 -3.69 -2.52 -9.34
CA MET A 207 -4.92 -3.33 -9.44
C MET A 207 -5.74 -2.93 -10.66
N LEU A 208 -5.93 -1.62 -10.91
CA LEU A 208 -6.70 -1.13 -12.05
C LEU A 208 -6.06 -1.60 -13.37
N VAL A 209 -4.76 -1.43 -13.54
CA VAL A 209 -4.05 -1.86 -14.76
C VAL A 209 -4.15 -3.37 -14.96
N THR A 210 -4.01 -4.14 -13.88
CA THR A 210 -4.13 -5.61 -13.94
C THR A 210 -5.53 -6.02 -14.42
N GLU A 211 -6.59 -5.41 -13.87
CA GLU A 211 -7.98 -5.70 -14.29
C GLU A 211 -8.22 -5.37 -15.76
N ARG A 212 -7.72 -4.23 -16.25
CA ARG A 212 -7.88 -3.83 -17.66
C ARG A 212 -7.10 -4.74 -18.62
N ILE A 213 -5.88 -5.13 -18.27
CA ILE A 213 -5.08 -6.06 -19.09
C ILE A 213 -5.70 -7.45 -19.12
N ASP A 214 -6.29 -7.91 -18.01
CA ASP A 214 -6.94 -9.22 -17.94
C ASP A 214 -8.25 -9.22 -18.75
N ASP A 215 -9.04 -8.14 -18.73
CA ASP A 215 -10.27 -7.98 -19.52
C ASP A 215 -9.99 -7.92 -21.04
N ASP A 216 -8.93 -7.24 -21.48
CA ASP A 216 -8.53 -7.15 -22.90
C ASP A 216 -8.03 -8.49 -23.49
N ARG A 217 -7.88 -9.55 -22.67
CA ARG A 217 -7.43 -10.89 -23.07
C ARG A 217 -8.56 -11.93 -23.16
N LEU A 218 -9.82 -11.52 -22.94
CA LEU A 218 -11.03 -12.33 -23.07
C LEU A 218 -11.83 -11.95 -24.33
#